data_AF-A0A958XNK6-F1
#
_entry.id   AF-A0A958XNK6-F1
#
_cell.length_a   1.000
_cell.length_b   1.000
_cell.length_c   1.000
_cell.angle_alpha   90.00
_cell.angle_beta   90.00
_cell.angle_gamma   90.00
#
_symmetry.space_group_name_H-M   'P 1'
#
loop_
_entity.id
_entity.type
_entity.pdbx_description
1 polymer ?
#
loop_
_entity_poly.entity_id
_entity_poly.type
_entity_poly.pdbx_seq_one_letter_code
_entity_poly.pdbx_strand_id
1 'polypeptide(L)'
;WILTRSLFATWSSLPPGDYLFRLKAKGKSTDWSAERAFRFTIRPPWWLTWNFLVPAIFLALGGVFGIFWVVVRDLQRRNRILRQLQGFELTALRAQMNPHFMFNSLNSIQEFINRNDKHSANTYLTRFAALIRSILNTSSEDRILLSEEIRQLENYLELEKLRLEGSLDYEVKVDPLIDPDWTFLPTMLIQPYVENAILHGLF
;
A
#
# COMPACT_ATOMS: atom_id res chain seq x y z
N TRP A 1 39.42 59.30 -14.36
CA TRP A 1 38.86 60.59 -13.89
C TRP A 1 37.66 60.94 -14.74
N ILE A 2 36.54 61.30 -14.12
CA ILE A 2 35.33 61.74 -14.82
C ILE A 2 35.26 63.26 -14.67
N LEU A 3 35.16 63.98 -15.80
CA LEU A 3 35.08 65.44 -15.81
C LEU A 3 33.61 65.85 -15.94
N THR A 4 33.14 66.70 -15.03
CA THR A 4 31.78 67.23 -15.08
C THR A 4 31.77 68.71 -14.73
N ARG A 5 30.83 69.45 -15.33
CA ARG A 5 30.51 70.83 -14.95
C ARG A 5 29.32 70.90 -13.99
N SER A 6 28.66 69.76 -13.74
CA SER A 6 27.58 69.64 -12.77
C SER A 6 28.11 69.62 -11.34
N LEU A 7 27.32 70.13 -10.41
CA LEU A 7 27.60 70.07 -8.97
C LEU A 7 27.38 68.67 -8.36
N PHE A 8 26.86 67.72 -9.15
CA PHE A 8 26.67 66.32 -8.74
C PHE A 8 27.17 65.33 -9.80
N ALA A 9 27.53 64.14 -9.36
CA ALA A 9 27.86 62.99 -10.19
C ALA A 9 27.24 61.73 -9.58
N THR A 10 26.71 60.85 -10.43
CA THR A 10 25.94 59.67 -10.00
C THR A 10 26.63 58.40 -10.50
N TRP A 11 26.76 57.40 -9.63
CA TRP A 11 27.21 56.06 -9.97
C TRP A 11 26.16 55.05 -9.51
N SER A 12 25.50 54.37 -10.44
CA SER A 12 24.35 53.51 -10.17
C SER A 12 24.69 52.04 -9.89
N SER A 13 25.97 51.63 -9.99
CA SER A 13 26.34 50.21 -9.96
C SER A 13 27.72 49.98 -9.32
N LEU A 14 28.00 50.62 -8.18
CA LEU A 14 29.21 50.33 -7.42
C LEU A 14 29.02 49.04 -6.62
N PRO A 15 29.85 47.99 -6.81
CA PRO A 15 29.78 46.79 -6.00
C PRO A 15 30.10 47.07 -4.52
N PRO A 16 29.72 46.20 -3.58
CA PRO A 16 30.14 46.34 -2.19
C PRO A 16 31.67 46.37 -2.06
N GLY A 17 32.19 47.30 -1.25
CA GLY A 17 33.63 47.50 -1.10
C GLY A 17 33.99 48.84 -0.50
N ASP A 18 35.29 49.02 -0.28
CA ASP A 18 35.87 50.25 0.22
C ASP A 18 36.29 51.16 -0.94
N TYR A 19 35.77 52.38 -0.95
CA TYR A 19 36.00 53.34 -2.00
C TYR A 19 36.71 54.59 -1.49
N LEU A 20 37.66 55.07 -2.28
CA LEU A 20 38.32 56.36 -2.09
C LEU A 20 37.87 57.32 -3.19
N PHE A 21 36.93 58.20 -2.85
CA PHE A 21 36.49 59.26 -3.74
C PHE A 21 37.55 60.35 -3.80
N ARG A 22 38.02 60.73 -4.99
CA ARG A 22 39.01 61.79 -5.20
C ARG A 22 38.43 62.86 -6.12
N LEU A 23 38.53 64.13 -5.73
CA LEU A 23 38.03 65.26 -6.52
C LEU A 23 39.04 66.39 -6.65
N LYS A 24 39.01 67.05 -7.80
CA LYS A 24 39.73 68.29 -8.13
C LYS A 24 38.77 69.22 -8.87
N ALA A 25 38.80 70.51 -8.57
CA ALA A 25 37.98 71.52 -9.24
C ALA A 25 38.87 72.49 -10.02
N LYS A 26 38.41 72.97 -11.17
CA LYS A 26 39.12 74.00 -11.96
C LYS A 26 38.21 75.20 -12.16
N GLY A 27 38.68 76.40 -11.79
CA GLY A 27 37.98 77.66 -12.03
C GLY A 27 38.15 78.18 -13.46
N LYS A 28 37.40 79.23 -13.83
CA LYS A 28 37.45 79.81 -15.19
C LYS A 28 38.81 80.41 -15.58
N SER A 29 39.64 80.81 -14.62
CA SER A 29 40.97 81.40 -14.85
C SER A 29 42.05 80.92 -13.87
N THR A 30 41.86 79.76 -13.22
CA THR A 30 42.79 79.17 -12.24
C THR A 30 43.16 77.74 -12.61
N ASP A 31 44.34 77.30 -12.19
CA ASP A 31 44.77 75.89 -12.27
C ASP A 31 43.91 75.00 -11.37
N TRP A 32 44.05 73.68 -11.55
CA TRP A 32 43.32 72.69 -10.76
C TRP A 32 43.56 72.87 -9.26
N SER A 33 42.49 72.76 -8.46
CA SER A 33 42.55 72.79 -7.01
C SER A 33 43.34 71.60 -6.47
N ALA A 34 43.79 71.73 -5.22
CA ALA A 34 44.32 70.60 -4.45
C ALA A 34 43.33 69.42 -4.44
N GLU A 35 43.88 68.21 -4.49
CA GLU A 35 43.10 66.98 -4.43
C GLU A 35 42.45 66.84 -3.06
N ARG A 36 41.12 66.65 -3.03
CA ARG A 36 40.43 66.21 -1.82
C ARG A 36 39.99 64.77 -1.99
N ALA A 37 40.17 63.98 -0.94
CA ALA A 37 39.77 62.58 -0.94
C ALA A 37 38.85 62.25 0.25
N PHE A 38 37.81 61.45 0.01
CA PHE A 38 36.87 60.96 1.01
C PHE A 38 36.74 59.45 0.92
N ARG A 39 36.75 58.77 2.07
CA ARG A 39 36.60 57.31 2.16
C ARG A 39 35.17 56.97 2.53
N PHE A 40 34.58 56.04 1.81
CA PHE A 40 33.27 55.48 2.14
C PHE A 40 33.24 53.99 1.81
N THR A 41 32.38 53.26 2.51
CA THR A 41 32.23 51.81 2.34
C THR A 41 30.80 51.51 1.95
N ILE A 42 30.62 50.76 0.87
CA ILE A 42 29.32 50.20 0.48
C ILE A 42 29.22 48.81 1.08
N ARG A 43 28.29 48.62 2.03
CA ARG A 43 28.05 47.32 2.66
C ARG A 43 27.31 46.37 1.72
N PRO A 44 27.57 45.06 1.77
CA PRO A 44 26.81 44.09 0.99
C PRO A 44 25.33 44.09 1.43
N PRO A 45 24.42 43.69 0.54
CA PRO A 45 23.02 43.55 0.89
C PRO A 45 22.81 42.57 2.05
N TRP A 46 21.82 42.84 2.88
CA TRP A 46 21.56 42.07 4.10
C TRP A 46 21.25 40.58 3.83
N TRP A 47 20.63 40.25 2.70
CA TRP A 47 20.32 38.87 2.29
C TRP A 47 21.56 38.05 1.90
N LEU A 48 22.72 38.67 1.72
CA LEU A 48 23.99 37.99 1.41
C LEU A 48 24.85 37.78 2.66
N THR A 49 24.37 38.18 3.84
CA THR A 49 25.11 38.03 5.10
C THR A 49 24.94 36.63 5.69
N TRP A 50 25.97 36.12 6.35
CA TRP A 50 25.92 34.81 7.03
C TRP A 50 24.80 34.71 8.05
N ASN A 51 24.49 35.81 8.74
CA ASN A 51 23.41 35.89 9.71
C ASN A 51 22.02 35.65 9.09
N PHE A 52 21.85 35.87 7.78
CA PHE A 52 20.61 35.60 7.07
C PHE A 52 20.62 34.23 6.36
N LEU A 53 21.73 33.89 5.70
CA LEU A 53 21.85 32.65 4.92
C LEU A 53 21.71 31.39 5.78
N VAL A 54 22.36 31.36 6.95
CA VAL A 54 22.37 30.17 7.81
C VAL A 54 20.96 29.84 8.32
N PRO A 55 20.19 30.77 8.93
CA PRO A 55 18.81 30.50 9.31
C PRO A 55 17.91 30.14 8.13
N ALA A 56 18.07 30.80 6.97
CA ALA A 56 17.27 30.50 5.78
C ALA A 56 17.48 29.05 5.30
N ILE A 57 18.71 28.56 5.32
CA ILE A 57 19.02 27.16 4.99
C ILE A 57 18.38 26.21 6.00
N PHE A 58 18.49 26.48 7.30
CA PHE A 58 17.86 25.65 8.33
C PHE A 58 16.33 25.61 8.18
N LEU A 59 15.71 26.73 7.86
CA LEU A 59 14.27 26.83 7.65
C LEU A 59 13.84 26.02 6.41
N ALA A 60 14.60 26.11 5.33
CA ALA A 60 14.37 25.30 4.13
C ALA A 60 14.54 23.80 4.42
N LEU A 61 15.61 23.40 5.10
CA LEU A 61 15.85 22.00 5.49
C LEU A 61 14.76 21.49 6.44
N GLY A 62 14.33 22.29 7.41
CA GLY A 62 13.23 21.97 8.31
C GLY A 62 11.91 21.78 7.57
N GLY A 63 11.63 22.62 6.57
CA GLY A 63 10.47 22.47 5.68
C GLY A 63 10.51 21.16 4.89
N VAL A 64 11.64 20.86 4.23
CA VAL A 64 11.83 19.61 3.49
C VAL A 64 11.72 18.40 4.42
N PHE A 65 12.33 18.46 5.61
CA PHE A 65 12.23 17.42 6.62
C PHE A 65 10.79 17.21 7.10
N GLY A 66 10.04 18.29 7.33
CA GLY A 66 8.64 18.23 7.72
C GLY A 66 7.77 17.55 6.65
N ILE A 67 7.94 17.93 5.37
CA ILE A 67 7.25 17.29 4.25
C ILE A 67 7.61 15.80 4.17
N PHE A 68 8.91 15.48 4.21
CA PHE A 68 9.40 14.10 4.21
C PHE A 68 8.77 13.28 5.35
N TRP A 69 8.70 13.85 6.55
CA TRP A 69 8.15 13.19 7.73
C TRP A 69 6.64 12.92 7.61
N VAL A 70 5.88 13.87 7.05
CA VAL A 70 4.44 13.70 6.77
C VAL A 70 4.21 12.58 5.74
N VAL A 71 4.97 12.57 4.65
CA VAL A 71 4.88 11.54 3.60
C VAL A 71 5.20 10.15 4.16
N VAL A 72 6.29 10.03 4.92
CA VAL A 72 6.69 8.75 5.54
C VAL A 72 5.63 8.24 6.52
N ARG A 73 5.03 9.13 7.32
CA ARG A 73 3.94 8.75 8.23
C ARG A 73 2.71 8.24 7.49
N ASP A 74 2.34 8.87 6.38
CA ASP A 74 1.21 8.43 5.57
C ASP A 74 1.48 7.05 4.94
N LEU A 75 2.68 6.83 4.39
CA LEU A 75 3.10 5.54 3.87
C LEU A 75 3.04 4.42 4.93
N GLN A 76 3.49 4.70 6.15
CA GLN A 76 3.42 3.74 7.25
C GLN A 76 1.99 3.41 7.66
N ARG A 77 1.07 4.40 7.66
CA ARG A 77 -0.36 4.17 7.93
C ARG A 77 -0.98 3.27 6.86
N ARG A 78 -0.75 3.58 5.59
CA ARG A 78 -1.25 2.75 4.46
C ARG A 78 -0.74 1.32 4.57
N ASN A 79 0.56 1.13 4.82
CA ASN A 79 1.13 -0.20 5.01
C ASN A 79 0.55 -0.95 6.21
N ARG A 80 0.25 -0.26 7.32
CA ARG A 80 -0.39 -0.88 8.48
C ARG A 80 -1.81 -1.34 8.14
N ILE A 81 -2.59 -0.51 7.46
CA ILE A 81 -3.95 -0.85 7.02
C ILE A 81 -3.91 -2.03 6.05
N LEU A 82 -3.02 -2.01 5.06
CA LEU A 82 -2.84 -3.12 4.12
C LEU A 82 -2.48 -4.44 4.83
N ARG A 83 -1.57 -4.40 5.81
CA ARG A 83 -1.23 -5.59 6.61
C ARG A 83 -2.40 -6.08 7.46
N GLN A 84 -3.18 -5.17 8.03
CA GLN A 84 -4.40 -5.53 8.77
C GLN A 84 -5.44 -6.15 7.84
N LEU A 85 -5.64 -5.60 6.64
CA LEU A 85 -6.53 -6.16 5.63
C LEU A 85 -6.10 -7.58 5.22
N GLN A 86 -4.81 -7.80 4.94
CA GLN A 86 -4.29 -9.14 4.65
C GLN A 86 -4.50 -10.12 5.82
N GLY A 87 -4.33 -9.64 7.07
CA GLY A 87 -4.62 -10.42 8.26
C GLY A 87 -6.10 -10.78 8.38
N PHE A 88 -7.00 -9.82 8.12
CA PHE A 88 -8.45 -10.03 8.12
C PHE A 88 -8.91 -10.93 6.99
N GLU A 89 -8.34 -10.79 5.81
CA GLU A 89 -8.59 -11.66 4.65
C GLU A 89 -8.20 -13.10 5.02
N LEU A 90 -6.99 -13.32 5.55
CA LEU A 90 -6.56 -14.64 6.01
C LEU A 90 -7.42 -15.18 7.18
N THR A 91 -7.90 -14.32 8.08
CA THR A 91 -8.85 -14.69 9.14
C THR A 91 -10.25 -14.99 8.58
N ALA A 92 -10.70 -14.27 7.56
CA ALA A 92 -11.99 -14.50 6.90
C ALA A 92 -11.95 -15.78 6.07
N LEU A 93 -10.85 -16.04 5.36
CA LEU A 93 -10.55 -17.34 4.73
C LEU A 93 -10.53 -18.47 5.77
N ARG A 94 -9.93 -18.25 6.95
CA ARG A 94 -10.00 -19.21 8.06
C ARG A 94 -11.40 -19.39 8.64
N ALA A 95 -12.23 -18.34 8.62
CA ALA A 95 -13.63 -18.42 9.05
C ALA A 95 -14.51 -19.11 8.01
N GLN A 96 -14.15 -19.05 6.71
CA GLN A 96 -14.78 -19.81 5.64
C GLN A 96 -14.45 -21.32 5.71
N MET A 97 -13.39 -21.72 6.41
CA MET A 97 -13.18 -23.13 6.76
C MET A 97 -14.02 -23.46 8.00
N ASN A 98 -15.15 -24.14 7.82
CA ASN A 98 -16.03 -24.56 8.91
C ASN A 98 -15.22 -25.38 9.96
N PRO A 99 -14.97 -24.86 11.18
CA PRO A 99 -14.10 -25.54 12.14
C PRO A 99 -14.63 -26.92 12.53
N HIS A 100 -15.96 -27.07 12.58
CA HIS A 100 -16.61 -28.34 12.85
C HIS A 100 -16.30 -29.37 11.75
N PHE A 101 -16.38 -28.96 10.47
CA PHE A 101 -15.99 -29.82 9.35
C PHE A 101 -14.52 -30.26 9.43
N MET A 102 -13.62 -29.36 9.84
CA MET A 102 -12.19 -29.67 10.00
C MET A 102 -11.97 -30.71 11.11
N PHE A 103 -12.58 -30.52 12.27
CA PHE A 103 -12.49 -31.49 13.38
C PHE A 103 -13.06 -32.85 12.98
N ASN A 104 -14.22 -32.87 12.32
CA ASN A 104 -14.85 -34.11 11.88
C ASN A 104 -13.99 -34.84 10.85
N SER A 105 -13.42 -34.10 9.89
CA SER A 105 -12.53 -34.67 8.88
C SER A 105 -11.27 -35.28 9.48
N LEU A 106 -10.65 -34.62 10.47
CA LEU A 106 -9.49 -35.17 11.17
C LEU A 106 -9.85 -36.41 12.00
N ASN A 107 -11.01 -36.42 12.64
CA ASN A 107 -11.51 -37.58 13.38
C ASN A 107 -11.76 -38.79 12.46
N SER A 108 -12.35 -38.57 11.29
CA SER A 108 -12.57 -39.65 10.30
C SER A 108 -11.25 -40.24 9.81
N ILE A 109 -10.24 -39.41 9.53
CA ILE A 109 -8.90 -39.88 9.16
C ILE A 109 -8.32 -40.73 10.29
N GLN A 110 -8.42 -40.27 11.55
CA GLN A 110 -7.94 -41.02 12.71
C GLN A 110 -8.69 -42.35 12.88
N GLU A 111 -9.99 -42.38 12.63
CA GLU A 111 -10.81 -43.59 12.69
C GLU A 111 -10.40 -44.62 11.64
N PHE A 112 -10.20 -44.20 10.38
CA PHE A 112 -9.69 -45.10 9.34
C PHE A 112 -8.32 -45.67 9.70
N ILE A 113 -7.42 -44.84 10.26
CA ILE A 113 -6.12 -45.30 10.76
C ILE A 113 -6.29 -46.33 11.88
N ASN A 114 -7.18 -46.07 12.85
CA ASN A 114 -7.45 -46.97 13.97
C ASN A 114 -8.07 -48.31 13.53
N ARG A 115 -8.91 -48.29 12.49
CA ARG A 115 -9.48 -49.48 11.85
C ARG A 115 -8.49 -50.18 10.90
N ASN A 116 -7.26 -49.66 10.79
CA ASN A 116 -6.22 -50.12 9.88
C ASN A 116 -6.61 -50.08 8.39
N ASP A 117 -7.59 -49.24 8.04
CA ASP A 117 -8.01 -48.96 6.66
C ASP A 117 -7.18 -47.81 6.08
N LYS A 118 -5.94 -48.14 5.74
CA LYS A 118 -4.98 -47.19 5.16
C LYS A 118 -5.42 -46.65 3.80
N HIS A 119 -6.25 -47.40 3.07
CA HIS A 119 -6.70 -46.97 1.76
C HIS A 119 -7.72 -45.84 1.89
N SER A 120 -8.77 -46.03 2.69
CA SER A 120 -9.78 -45.00 2.93
C SER A 120 -9.18 -43.77 3.62
N ALA A 121 -8.24 -43.95 4.56
CA ALA A 121 -7.52 -42.83 5.19
C ALA A 121 -6.79 -41.95 4.16
N ASN A 122 -6.04 -42.56 3.23
CA ASN A 122 -5.32 -41.82 2.18
C ASN A 122 -6.26 -41.15 1.17
N THR A 123 -7.33 -41.85 0.78
CA THR A 123 -8.34 -41.30 -0.12
C THR A 123 -9.03 -40.09 0.50
N TYR A 124 -9.44 -40.19 1.76
CA TYR A 124 -10.06 -39.09 2.51
C TYR A 124 -9.10 -37.90 2.66
N LEU A 125 -7.85 -38.14 3.05
CA LEU A 125 -6.83 -37.10 3.19
C LEU A 125 -6.58 -36.35 1.88
N THR A 126 -6.51 -37.08 0.76
CA THR A 126 -6.29 -36.48 -0.57
C THR A 126 -7.46 -35.58 -0.98
N ARG A 127 -8.69 -36.07 -0.82
CA ARG A 127 -9.92 -35.31 -1.12
C ARG A 127 -10.05 -34.07 -0.23
N PHE A 128 -9.76 -34.23 1.06
CA PHE A 128 -9.75 -33.14 2.03
C PHE A 128 -8.74 -32.06 1.66
N ALA A 129 -7.49 -32.44 1.34
CA ALA A 129 -6.47 -31.49 0.91
C ALA A 129 -6.85 -30.77 -0.41
N ALA A 130 -7.51 -31.47 -1.34
CA ALA A 130 -8.02 -30.88 -2.56
C ALA A 130 -9.15 -29.88 -2.30
N LEU A 131 -10.09 -30.19 -1.40
CA LEU A 131 -11.18 -29.28 -1.01
C LEU A 131 -10.63 -28.00 -0.39
N ILE A 132 -9.72 -28.12 0.58
CA ILE A 132 -9.10 -26.97 1.24
C ILE A 132 -8.34 -26.10 0.22
N ARG A 133 -7.58 -26.72 -0.69
CA ARG A 133 -6.90 -25.96 -1.75
C ARG A 133 -7.88 -25.22 -2.65
N SER A 134 -8.99 -25.87 -3.02
CA SER A 134 -10.02 -25.25 -3.85
C SER A 134 -10.64 -24.04 -3.15
N ILE A 135 -11.07 -24.19 -1.90
CA ILE A 135 -11.63 -23.11 -1.08
C ILE A 135 -10.65 -21.94 -0.96
N LEU A 136 -9.38 -22.21 -0.67
CA LEU A 136 -8.36 -21.16 -0.55
C LEU A 136 -8.09 -20.43 -1.87
N ASN A 137 -8.23 -21.12 -3.02
CA ASN A 137 -8.05 -20.49 -4.32
C ASN A 137 -9.26 -19.61 -4.69
N THR A 138 -10.49 -20.11 -4.52
CA THR A 138 -11.71 -19.40 -4.93
C THR A 138 -12.19 -18.36 -3.93
N SER A 139 -11.78 -18.42 -2.67
CA SER A 139 -12.17 -17.45 -1.63
C SER A 139 -11.67 -16.03 -1.86
N SER A 140 -10.64 -15.85 -2.70
CA SER A 140 -10.17 -14.52 -3.13
C SER A 140 -10.96 -13.95 -4.32
N GLU A 141 -11.85 -14.75 -4.91
CA GLU A 141 -12.67 -14.36 -6.06
C GLU A 141 -14.11 -14.06 -5.61
N ASP A 142 -14.65 -12.91 -6.06
CA ASP A 142 -16.04 -12.53 -5.74
C ASP A 142 -17.08 -13.44 -6.44
N ARG A 143 -16.70 -14.06 -7.57
CA ARG A 143 -17.56 -14.91 -8.39
C ARG A 143 -16.77 -16.05 -9.01
N ILE A 144 -17.36 -17.24 -9.06
CA ILE A 144 -16.79 -18.42 -9.73
C ILE A 144 -17.78 -19.01 -10.74
N LEU A 145 -17.25 -19.85 -11.64
CA LEU A 145 -18.07 -20.64 -12.57
C LEU A 145 -18.94 -21.64 -11.81
N LEU A 146 -20.15 -21.88 -12.30
CA LEU A 146 -21.04 -22.90 -11.74
C LEU A 146 -20.43 -24.29 -11.80
N SER A 147 -19.68 -24.62 -12.86
CA SER A 147 -18.95 -25.89 -12.91
C SER A 147 -17.91 -26.01 -11.80
N GLU A 148 -17.32 -24.91 -11.35
CA GLU A 148 -16.35 -24.91 -10.26
C GLU A 148 -17.02 -25.06 -8.89
N GLU A 149 -18.11 -24.32 -8.62
CA GLU A 149 -18.91 -24.52 -7.41
C GLU A 149 -19.42 -25.97 -7.31
N ILE A 150 -19.89 -26.55 -8.42
CA ILE A 150 -20.36 -27.96 -8.46
C ILE A 150 -19.23 -28.92 -8.10
N ARG A 151 -18.03 -28.77 -8.69
CA ARG A 151 -16.87 -29.62 -8.34
C ARG A 151 -16.50 -29.52 -6.86
N GLN A 152 -16.60 -28.31 -6.28
CA GLN A 152 -16.34 -28.10 -4.85
C GLN A 152 -17.40 -28.79 -3.98
N LEU A 153 -18.68 -28.63 -4.32
CA LEU A 153 -19.81 -29.27 -3.67
C LEU A 153 -19.73 -30.80 -3.71
N GLU A 154 -19.43 -31.38 -4.87
CA GLU A 154 -19.30 -32.82 -5.04
C GLU A 154 -18.16 -33.38 -4.18
N ASN A 155 -17.00 -32.71 -4.14
CA ASN A 155 -15.89 -33.15 -3.30
C ASN A 155 -16.23 -33.05 -1.80
N TYR A 156 -16.97 -32.03 -1.40
CA TYR A 156 -17.48 -31.89 -0.03
C TYR A 156 -18.49 -33.01 0.32
N LEU A 157 -19.49 -33.23 -0.53
CA LEU A 157 -20.51 -34.27 -0.33
C LEU A 157 -19.90 -35.68 -0.29
N GLU A 158 -18.86 -35.93 -1.09
CA GLU A 158 -18.16 -37.21 -1.08
C GLU A 158 -17.38 -37.43 0.23
N LEU A 159 -16.75 -36.40 0.79
CA LEU A 159 -16.11 -36.47 2.11
C LEU A 159 -17.14 -36.75 3.21
N GLU A 160 -18.28 -36.07 3.17
CA GLU A 160 -19.39 -36.31 4.10
C GLU A 160 -19.93 -37.74 3.97
N LYS A 161 -20.10 -38.25 2.74
CA LYS A 161 -20.53 -39.62 2.48
C LYS A 161 -19.56 -40.66 3.02
N LEU A 162 -18.26 -40.48 2.80
CA LEU A 162 -17.21 -41.35 3.33
C LEU A 162 -17.22 -41.35 4.86
N ARG A 163 -17.36 -40.16 5.48
CA ARG A 163 -17.43 -40.03 6.93
C ARG A 163 -18.63 -40.76 7.53
N LEU A 164 -19.77 -40.69 6.87
CA LEU A 164 -21.02 -41.32 7.31
C LEU A 164 -21.13 -42.79 6.89
N GLU A 165 -20.01 -43.41 6.50
CA GLU A 165 -19.91 -44.80 6.05
C GLU A 165 -20.96 -45.16 4.98
N GLY A 166 -21.26 -44.22 4.08
CA GLY A 166 -22.23 -44.42 3.00
C GLY A 166 -23.69 -44.16 3.37
N SER A 167 -23.99 -43.69 4.58
CA SER A 167 -25.36 -43.35 5.01
C SER A 167 -25.92 -42.06 4.37
N LEU A 168 -25.11 -41.36 3.57
CA LEU A 168 -25.50 -40.18 2.81
C LEU A 168 -25.59 -40.51 1.32
N ASP A 169 -26.75 -40.27 0.74
CA ASP A 169 -26.93 -40.26 -0.72
C ASP A 169 -27.25 -38.84 -1.19
N TYR A 170 -26.64 -38.45 -2.30
CA TYR A 170 -26.81 -37.13 -2.90
C TYR A 170 -26.89 -37.24 -4.41
N GLU A 171 -27.53 -36.25 -5.02
CA GLU A 171 -27.61 -36.09 -6.46
C GLU A 171 -27.55 -34.61 -6.80
N VAL A 172 -26.62 -34.24 -7.69
CA VAL A 172 -26.49 -32.86 -8.19
C VAL A 172 -27.12 -32.80 -9.58
N LYS A 173 -28.20 -32.03 -9.72
CA LYS A 173 -28.90 -31.81 -10.99
C LYS A 173 -28.81 -30.35 -11.39
N VAL A 174 -28.32 -30.11 -12.60
CA VAL A 174 -28.33 -28.79 -13.24
C VAL A 174 -29.40 -28.79 -14.33
N ASP A 175 -30.17 -27.70 -14.40
CA ASP A 175 -31.18 -27.52 -15.45
C ASP A 175 -30.49 -27.49 -16.83
N PRO A 176 -30.99 -28.21 -17.85
CA PRO A 176 -30.40 -28.23 -19.18
C PRO A 176 -30.27 -26.85 -19.86
N LEU A 177 -31.04 -25.86 -19.42
CA LEU A 177 -30.98 -24.49 -19.94
C LEU A 177 -29.79 -23.68 -19.36
N ILE A 178 -29.10 -24.22 -18.35
CA ILE A 178 -27.97 -23.56 -17.69
C ILE A 178 -26.68 -24.24 -18.13
N ASP A 179 -25.79 -23.47 -18.77
CA ASP A 179 -24.43 -23.92 -19.07
C ASP A 179 -23.51 -23.64 -17.85
N PRO A 180 -23.02 -24.68 -17.16
CA PRO A 180 -22.18 -24.51 -15.97
C PRO A 180 -20.83 -23.83 -16.24
N ASP A 181 -20.30 -23.96 -17.47
CA ASP A 181 -19.00 -23.40 -17.84
C ASP A 181 -19.08 -21.95 -18.32
N TRP A 182 -20.30 -21.40 -18.45
CA TRP A 182 -20.56 -20.01 -18.84
C TRP A 182 -21.36 -19.22 -17.80
N THR A 183 -21.80 -19.88 -16.71
CA THR A 183 -22.60 -19.24 -15.66
C THR A 183 -21.74 -18.89 -14.46
N PHE A 184 -21.76 -17.62 -14.04
CA PHE A 184 -21.05 -17.14 -12.85
C PHE A 184 -21.99 -16.89 -11.68
N LEU A 185 -21.64 -17.40 -10.51
CA LEU A 185 -22.33 -17.12 -9.24
C LEU A 185 -21.34 -16.58 -8.19
N PRO A 186 -21.82 -15.89 -7.15
CA PRO A 186 -21.02 -15.59 -5.98
C PRO A 186 -20.42 -16.86 -5.39
N THR A 187 -19.13 -16.82 -5.03
CA THR A 187 -18.41 -17.94 -4.41
C THR A 187 -19.10 -18.39 -3.13
N MET A 188 -19.21 -19.70 -2.89
CA MET A 188 -19.83 -20.29 -1.69
C MET A 188 -21.32 -19.92 -1.52
N LEU A 189 -22.04 -19.64 -2.60
CA LEU A 189 -23.47 -19.35 -2.51
C LEU A 189 -24.26 -20.60 -2.10
N ILE A 190 -23.93 -21.75 -2.66
CA ILE A 190 -24.75 -22.97 -2.54
C ILE A 190 -24.32 -23.79 -1.32
N GLN A 191 -23.02 -23.82 -1.02
CA GLN A 191 -22.44 -24.62 0.06
C GLN A 191 -23.16 -24.47 1.42
N PRO A 192 -23.50 -23.26 1.92
CA PRO A 192 -24.17 -23.11 3.22
C PRO A 192 -25.54 -23.80 3.30
N TYR A 193 -26.27 -23.88 2.18
CA TYR A 193 -27.55 -24.56 2.13
C TYR A 193 -27.38 -26.08 2.17
N VAL A 194 -26.34 -26.59 1.51
CA VAL A 194 -25.99 -28.00 1.53
C VAL A 194 -25.51 -28.41 2.92
N GLU A 195 -24.66 -27.61 3.57
CA GLU A 195 -24.23 -27.83 4.96
C GLU A 195 -25.43 -27.90 5.90
N ASN A 196 -26.38 -26.96 5.79
CA ASN A 196 -27.61 -26.98 6.58
C ASN A 196 -28.49 -28.20 6.28
N ALA A 197 -28.60 -28.62 5.02
CA ALA A 197 -29.40 -29.78 4.65
C ALA A 197 -28.84 -31.09 5.25
N ILE A 198 -27.51 -31.26 5.26
CA ILE A 198 -26.85 -32.41 5.88
C ILE A 198 -27.04 -32.38 7.40
N LEU A 199 -26.87 -31.21 8.02
CA LEU A 199 -27.08 -31.04 9.45
C LEU A 199 -28.50 -31.47 9.86
N HIS A 200 -29.54 -30.97 9.19
CA HIS A 200 -30.93 -31.30 9.51
C HIS A 200 -31.38 -32.69 9.06
N GLY A 201 -30.75 -33.26 8.03
CA GLY A 201 -31.13 -34.57 7.49
C GLY A 201 -30.60 -35.74 8.31
N LEU A 202 -29.53 -35.53 9.09
CA LEU A 202 -28.80 -36.58 9.80
C LEU A 202 -28.63 -36.34 11.31
N PHE A 203 -28.85 -35.12 11.79
CA PHE A 203 -28.80 -34.73 13.21
C PHE A 203 -30.10 -34.06 13.65
#